data_AF-A0A674DPU2-F1
#
_entry.id   AF-A0A674DPU2-F1
#
_cell.length_a   1.000
_cell.length_b   1.000
_cell.length_c   1.000
_cell.angle_alpha   90.00
_cell.angle_beta   90.00
_cell.angle_gamma   90.00
#
_symmetry.space_group_name_H-M   'P 1'
#
loop_
_entity.id
_entity.type
_entity.pdbx_description
1 polymer ?
#
loop_
_entity_poly.entity_id
_entity_poly.type
_entity_poly.pdbx_seq_one_letter_code
_entity_poly.pdbx_strand_id
1 'polypeptide(L)'
;MIPPADSLLKYDNPVLVSRNTEKKSPKARPLKVAPQQPAMTGPVPPPPKPKTPSADTNKQQTEEILNAILPPREWMETNQLWVQQVSSTPCTRMDVVHLQEQLDLKLQQRQARETGICPVRRELYSQCFDELIRQVTINCAERGLLLLRVRDEIRMTIAAYQTLYESSVAFGMRKALQAEQGKSDMEKRISDLENEKRDLERQVNEQKAKCEAIEKRETERRQVEEKKHTEEIQFLKRTNQQLKAQLEGIIAPKK
;
A
#
# COMPACT_ATOMS: atom_id res chain seq x y z
N MET A 1 -16.56 -3.14 -28.66
CA MET A 1 -15.26 -3.46 -28.04
C MET A 1 -14.25 -3.66 -29.16
N ILE A 2 -12.98 -3.35 -28.91
CA ILE A 2 -11.91 -3.41 -29.91
C ILE A 2 -11.52 -4.89 -30.09
N PRO A 3 -11.20 -5.37 -31.32
CA PRO A 3 -10.67 -6.71 -31.53
C PRO A 3 -9.45 -6.96 -30.64
N PRO A 4 -9.26 -8.20 -30.14
CA PRO A 4 -8.21 -8.49 -29.17
C PRO A 4 -6.82 -8.23 -29.77
N ALA A 5 -5.93 -7.69 -28.94
CA ALA A 5 -4.57 -7.36 -29.35
C ALA A 5 -3.78 -8.59 -29.81
N ASP A 6 -2.82 -8.33 -30.70
CA ASP A 6 -1.87 -9.31 -31.21
C ASP A 6 -1.14 -10.03 -30.05
N SER A 7 -0.99 -11.35 -30.15
CA SER A 7 -0.53 -12.21 -29.05
C SER A 7 0.48 -13.25 -29.50
N LEU A 8 1.38 -13.64 -28.60
CA LEU A 8 2.29 -14.77 -28.83
C LEU A 8 1.60 -16.14 -28.69
N LEU A 9 0.46 -16.20 -27.99
CA LEU A 9 -0.35 -17.42 -27.88
C LEU A 9 -1.09 -17.66 -29.19
N LYS A 10 -0.98 -18.89 -29.72
CA LYS A 10 -1.61 -19.28 -30.99
C LYS A 10 -3.10 -19.53 -30.80
N TYR A 11 -3.91 -18.74 -31.50
CA TYR A 11 -5.36 -18.88 -31.57
C TYR A 11 -5.81 -19.37 -32.94
N ASP A 12 -6.97 -20.03 -32.98
CA ASP A 12 -7.66 -20.34 -34.23
C ASP A 12 -8.40 -19.10 -34.77
N ASN A 13 -8.97 -19.23 -35.96
CA ASN A 13 -9.80 -18.17 -36.53
C ASN A 13 -11.03 -17.93 -35.67
N PRO A 14 -11.43 -16.66 -35.45
CA PRO A 14 -12.58 -16.35 -34.62
C PRO A 14 -13.87 -16.87 -35.26
N VAL A 15 -14.74 -17.43 -34.42
CA VAL A 15 -16.02 -18.01 -34.82
C VAL A 15 -17.15 -17.16 -34.26
N LEU A 16 -18.13 -16.88 -35.13
CA LEU A 16 -19.35 -16.17 -34.76
C LEU A 16 -20.28 -17.08 -33.97
N VAL A 17 -20.58 -16.72 -32.72
CA VAL A 17 -21.58 -17.42 -31.91
C VAL A 17 -22.96 -16.83 -32.21
N SER A 18 -23.66 -17.43 -33.17
CA SER A 18 -25.08 -17.15 -33.35
C SER A 18 -25.87 -17.71 -32.16
N ARG A 19 -26.48 -16.83 -31.36
CA ARG A 19 -27.52 -17.20 -30.39
C ARG A 19 -28.78 -17.66 -31.14
N ASN A 20 -28.75 -18.84 -31.75
CA ASN A 20 -29.93 -19.52 -32.24
C ASN A 20 -29.70 -21.03 -32.21
N THR A 21 -29.96 -21.63 -31.06
CA THR A 21 -30.67 -22.93 -30.97
C THR A 21 -31.19 -23.07 -29.54
N GLU A 22 -32.52 -22.99 -29.42
CA GLU A 22 -33.23 -23.55 -28.29
C GLU A 22 -32.75 -24.97 -28.04
N LYS A 23 -32.30 -25.25 -26.82
CA LYS A 23 -32.07 -26.61 -26.34
C LYS A 23 -33.40 -27.38 -26.42
N LYS A 24 -33.62 -28.14 -27.49
CA LYS A 24 -34.59 -29.24 -27.49
C LYS A 24 -33.93 -30.44 -26.85
N SER A 25 -34.20 -30.61 -25.56
CA SER A 25 -33.98 -31.84 -24.80
C SER A 25 -34.58 -33.04 -25.55
N PRO A 26 -33.85 -34.14 -25.80
CA PRO A 26 -34.47 -35.33 -26.35
C PRO A 26 -35.33 -35.99 -25.26
N LYS A 27 -36.64 -36.00 -25.49
CA LYS A 27 -37.64 -36.74 -24.70
C LYS A 27 -37.25 -38.23 -24.64
N ALA A 28 -37.30 -38.76 -23.43
CA ALA A 28 -37.15 -40.17 -23.11
C ALA A 28 -38.11 -41.05 -23.95
N ARG A 29 -37.57 -42.12 -24.53
CA ARG A 29 -38.34 -43.22 -25.14
C ARG A 29 -38.80 -44.18 -24.03
N PRO A 30 -40.07 -44.62 -24.00
CA PRO A 30 -40.52 -45.61 -23.04
C PRO A 30 -40.00 -47.01 -23.42
N LEU A 31 -39.48 -47.75 -22.44
CA LEU A 31 -39.12 -49.16 -22.55
C LEU A 31 -40.38 -49.99 -22.83
N LYS A 32 -40.40 -50.70 -23.96
CA LYS A 32 -41.30 -51.84 -24.18
C LYS A 32 -40.63 -53.09 -23.62
N VAL A 33 -41.24 -53.65 -22.59
CA VAL A 33 -40.95 -54.97 -22.03
C VAL A 33 -41.49 -56.03 -22.98
N ALA A 34 -40.65 -56.97 -23.40
CA ALA A 34 -41.06 -58.21 -24.06
C ALA A 34 -40.71 -59.41 -23.16
N PRO A 35 -41.46 -60.52 -23.19
CA PRO A 35 -41.36 -61.58 -22.19
C PRO A 35 -40.21 -62.55 -22.48
N GLN A 36 -39.57 -63.02 -21.41
CA GLN A 36 -38.59 -64.12 -21.40
C GLN A 36 -39.24 -65.47 -21.71
N GLN A 37 -38.52 -66.31 -22.46
CA GLN A 37 -38.49 -67.78 -22.30
C GLN A 37 -37.12 -68.35 -22.74
N PRO A 38 -36.73 -69.57 -22.32
CA PRO A 38 -35.42 -69.81 -21.70
C PRO A 38 -34.38 -70.60 -22.51
N ALA A 39 -33.13 -70.41 -22.07
CA ALA A 39 -31.96 -71.29 -22.04
C ALA A 39 -31.72 -72.31 -23.18
N MET A 40 -30.56 -72.19 -23.84
CA MET A 40 -29.67 -73.31 -24.17
C MET A 40 -28.19 -72.86 -24.19
N THR A 41 -27.34 -73.81 -23.82
CA THR A 41 -25.91 -73.76 -23.45
C THR A 41 -24.95 -73.45 -24.60
N GLY A 42 -24.00 -72.54 -24.39
CA GLY A 42 -22.84 -72.27 -25.27
C GLY A 42 -21.76 -71.45 -24.55
N PRO A 43 -20.47 -71.52 -24.95
CA PRO A 43 -19.34 -71.15 -24.12
C PRO A 43 -19.19 -69.63 -23.92
N VAL A 44 -18.67 -69.27 -22.74
CA VAL A 44 -18.43 -67.91 -22.22
C VAL A 44 -17.71 -67.01 -23.25
N PRO A 45 -18.20 -65.79 -23.53
CA PRO A 45 -17.48 -64.83 -24.37
C PRO A 45 -16.27 -64.25 -23.62
N PRO A 46 -15.15 -63.95 -24.30
CA PRO A 46 -13.96 -63.38 -23.67
C PRO A 46 -14.25 -61.95 -23.14
N PRO A 47 -13.51 -61.49 -22.10
CA PRO A 47 -13.69 -60.16 -21.54
C PRO A 47 -13.45 -59.07 -22.60
N PRO A 48 -14.21 -57.96 -22.58
CA PRO A 48 -14.03 -56.89 -23.55
C PRO A 48 -12.63 -56.32 -23.42
N LYS A 49 -11.84 -56.42 -24.50
CA LYS A 49 -10.55 -55.74 -24.61
C LYS A 49 -10.75 -54.25 -24.35
N PRO A 50 -9.87 -53.56 -23.60
CA PRO A 50 -9.97 -52.12 -23.41
C PRO A 50 -9.91 -51.46 -24.78
N LYS A 51 -11.00 -50.80 -25.18
CA LYS A 51 -11.03 -49.99 -26.39
C LYS A 51 -10.02 -48.86 -26.19
N THR A 52 -8.93 -48.87 -26.96
CA THR A 52 -8.08 -47.70 -27.09
C THR A 52 -8.97 -46.53 -27.55
N PRO A 53 -8.91 -45.36 -26.90
CA PRO A 53 -9.69 -44.22 -27.34
C PRO A 53 -9.34 -43.90 -28.79
N SER A 54 -10.37 -43.64 -29.60
CA SER A 54 -10.17 -43.21 -30.98
C SER A 54 -9.41 -41.88 -31.02
N ALA A 55 -8.63 -41.64 -32.06
CA ALA A 55 -7.83 -40.41 -32.19
C ALA A 55 -8.68 -39.13 -32.06
N ASP A 56 -9.95 -39.18 -32.45
CA ASP A 56 -10.90 -38.07 -32.32
C ASP A 56 -11.29 -37.79 -30.86
N THR A 57 -11.40 -38.83 -30.03
CA THR A 57 -11.68 -38.68 -28.58
C THR A 57 -10.54 -37.96 -27.86
N ASN A 58 -9.29 -38.28 -28.19
CA ASN A 58 -8.11 -37.64 -27.58
C ASN A 58 -7.96 -36.17 -27.98
N LYS A 59 -8.30 -35.82 -29.22
CA LYS A 59 -8.30 -34.42 -29.68
C LYS A 59 -9.33 -33.59 -28.92
N GLN A 60 -10.55 -34.11 -28.78
CA GLN A 60 -11.62 -33.42 -28.07
C GLN A 60 -11.29 -33.22 -26.58
N GLN A 61 -10.68 -34.21 -25.92
CA GLN A 61 -10.19 -34.06 -24.56
C GLN A 61 -9.09 -32.99 -24.45
N THR A 62 -8.18 -32.92 -25.42
CA THR A 62 -7.12 -31.91 -25.44
C THR A 62 -7.70 -30.51 -25.59
N GLU A 63 -8.69 -30.33 -26.46
CA GLU A 63 -9.41 -29.05 -26.63
C GLU A 63 -10.16 -28.63 -25.37
N GLU A 64 -10.83 -29.57 -24.69
CA GLU A 64 -11.50 -29.31 -23.41
C GLU A 64 -10.50 -28.84 -22.34
N ILE A 65 -9.34 -29.51 -22.24
CA ILE A 65 -8.29 -29.13 -21.30
C ILE A 65 -7.71 -27.76 -21.66
N LEU A 66 -7.38 -27.52 -22.94
CA LEU A 66 -6.84 -26.23 -23.40
C LEU A 66 -7.79 -25.08 -23.07
N ASN A 67 -9.09 -25.23 -23.34
CA ASN A 67 -10.09 -24.21 -23.02
C ASN A 67 -10.25 -23.98 -21.51
N ALA A 68 -10.01 -24.99 -20.68
CA ALA A 68 -10.05 -24.85 -19.22
C ALA A 68 -8.83 -24.10 -18.67
N ILE A 69 -7.63 -24.34 -19.23
CA ILE A 69 -6.37 -23.78 -18.70
C ILE A 69 -5.96 -22.46 -19.35
N LEU A 70 -6.42 -22.23 -20.58
CA LEU A 70 -6.21 -21.02 -21.38
C LEU A 70 -7.57 -20.63 -22.01
N PRO A 71 -8.37 -19.83 -21.28
CA PRO A 71 -9.72 -19.50 -21.71
C PRO A 71 -9.76 -18.82 -23.09
N PRO A 72 -10.80 -19.10 -23.91
CA PRO A 72 -10.96 -18.45 -25.20
C PRO A 72 -11.19 -16.95 -25.04
N ARG A 73 -10.82 -16.19 -26.08
CA ARG A 73 -11.10 -14.75 -26.14
C ARG A 73 -12.51 -14.55 -26.62
N GLU A 74 -13.25 -13.65 -25.98
CA GLU A 74 -14.61 -13.31 -26.35
C GLU A 74 -14.73 -11.79 -26.53
N TRP A 75 -15.33 -11.34 -27.63
CA TRP A 75 -15.63 -9.92 -27.85
C TRP A 75 -16.92 -9.72 -28.64
N MET A 76 -17.48 -8.52 -28.46
CA MET A 76 -18.67 -8.08 -29.17
C MET A 76 -18.30 -7.09 -30.28
N GLU A 77 -18.67 -7.41 -31.50
CA GLU A 77 -18.52 -6.57 -32.69
C GLU A 77 -19.84 -6.51 -33.43
N THR A 78 -20.37 -5.31 -33.71
CA THR A 78 -21.65 -5.13 -34.42
C THR A 78 -22.85 -5.93 -33.84
N ASN A 79 -22.95 -6.00 -32.50
CA ASN A 79 -23.97 -6.77 -31.78
C ASN A 79 -23.91 -8.30 -31.99
N GLN A 80 -22.76 -8.79 -32.47
CA GLN A 80 -22.46 -10.19 -32.66
C GLN A 80 -21.34 -10.62 -31.72
N LEU A 81 -21.49 -11.81 -31.11
CA LEU A 81 -20.50 -12.39 -30.20
C LEU A 81 -19.49 -13.22 -31.00
N TRP A 82 -18.23 -12.85 -30.91
CA TRP A 82 -17.12 -13.58 -31.49
C TRP A 82 -16.34 -14.29 -30.40
N VAL A 83 -16.02 -15.56 -30.66
CA VAL A 83 -15.20 -16.37 -29.77
C VAL A 83 -14.00 -16.88 -30.53
N GLN A 84 -12.82 -16.75 -29.94
CA GLN A 84 -11.57 -17.20 -30.51
C GLN A 84 -10.90 -18.18 -29.55
N GLN A 85 -10.88 -19.45 -29.95
CA GLN A 85 -10.32 -20.54 -29.17
C GLN A 85 -8.80 -20.64 -29.34
N VAL A 86 -8.15 -21.19 -28.33
CA VAL A 86 -6.73 -21.51 -28.38
C VAL A 86 -6.52 -22.70 -29.30
N SER A 87 -5.55 -22.61 -30.21
CA SER A 87 -5.38 -23.64 -31.24
C SER A 87 -4.96 -24.99 -30.64
N SER A 88 -5.65 -26.06 -31.01
CA SER A 88 -5.26 -27.44 -30.67
C SER A 88 -4.20 -28.03 -31.62
N THR A 89 -3.76 -27.24 -32.60
CA THR A 89 -2.77 -27.68 -33.61
C THR A 89 -1.41 -27.96 -32.95
N PRO A 90 -0.83 -29.17 -33.16
CA PRO A 90 0.51 -29.51 -32.69
C PRO A 90 1.59 -28.54 -33.19
N CYS A 91 2.66 -28.41 -32.42
CA CYS A 91 3.77 -27.50 -32.71
C CYS A 91 4.96 -28.25 -33.33
N THR A 92 5.58 -27.68 -34.35
CA THR A 92 6.82 -28.18 -34.95
C THR A 92 8.05 -27.47 -34.37
N ARG A 93 9.26 -28.00 -34.64
CA ARG A 93 10.51 -27.32 -34.24
C ARG A 93 10.63 -25.91 -34.85
N MET A 94 10.13 -25.73 -36.07
CA MET A 94 10.17 -24.42 -36.75
C MET A 94 9.25 -23.41 -36.08
N ASP A 95 8.07 -23.83 -35.63
CA ASP A 95 7.14 -22.98 -34.89
C ASP A 95 7.75 -22.45 -33.59
N VAL A 96 8.55 -23.27 -32.89
CA VAL A 96 9.27 -22.84 -31.67
C VAL A 96 10.32 -21.77 -31.97
N VAL A 97 11.08 -21.94 -33.07
CA VAL A 97 12.05 -20.92 -33.52
C VAL A 97 11.33 -19.62 -33.85
N HIS A 98 10.21 -19.71 -34.57
CA HIS A 98 9.43 -18.53 -34.93
C HIS A 98 8.84 -17.82 -33.70
N LEU A 99 8.37 -18.57 -32.69
CA LEU A 99 7.90 -17.99 -31.43
C LEU A 99 9.01 -17.20 -30.72
N GLN A 100 10.24 -17.74 -30.69
CA GLN A 100 11.39 -17.05 -30.13
C GLN A 100 11.68 -15.74 -30.87
N GLU A 101 11.78 -15.79 -32.20
CA GLU A 101 12.02 -14.60 -33.04
C GLU A 101 10.93 -13.53 -32.85
N GLN A 102 9.66 -13.94 -32.77
CA GLN A 102 8.54 -13.04 -32.50
C GLN A 102 8.63 -12.40 -31.12
N LEU A 103 9.00 -13.17 -30.09
CA LEU A 103 9.18 -12.64 -28.74
C LEU A 103 10.30 -11.60 -28.72
N ASP A 104 11.46 -11.91 -29.31
CA ASP A 104 12.62 -11.01 -29.36
C ASP A 104 12.28 -9.73 -30.13
N LEU A 105 11.60 -9.85 -31.28
CA LEU A 105 11.12 -8.72 -32.07
C LEU A 105 10.16 -7.84 -31.25
N LYS A 106 9.17 -8.43 -30.57
CA LYS A 106 8.21 -7.67 -29.75
C LYS A 106 8.87 -7.00 -28.55
N LEU A 107 9.86 -7.65 -27.91
CA LEU A 107 10.63 -7.05 -26.83
C LEU A 107 11.40 -5.82 -27.32
N GLN A 108 12.03 -5.90 -28.49
CA GLN A 108 12.76 -4.78 -29.08
C GLN A 108 11.82 -3.65 -29.53
N GLN A 109 10.76 -3.97 -30.27
CA GLN A 109 9.78 -3.01 -30.79
C GLN A 109 9.08 -2.23 -29.66
N ARG A 110 8.73 -2.93 -28.57
CA ARG A 110 8.10 -2.30 -27.40
C ARG A 110 9.12 -1.77 -26.37
N GLN A 111 10.41 -1.75 -26.72
CA GLN A 111 11.51 -1.23 -25.90
C GLN A 111 11.48 -1.76 -24.45
N ALA A 112 11.32 -3.07 -24.32
CA ALA A 112 11.31 -3.72 -23.02
C ALA A 112 12.69 -3.60 -22.36
N ARG A 113 12.72 -3.29 -21.06
CA ARG A 113 13.98 -3.18 -20.31
C ARG A 113 14.57 -4.57 -20.05
N GLU A 114 15.88 -4.70 -20.29
CA GLU A 114 16.62 -5.94 -20.02
C GLU A 114 16.81 -6.20 -18.52
N THR A 115 16.93 -5.15 -17.72
CA THR A 115 17.15 -5.23 -16.26
C THR A 115 16.05 -4.51 -15.48
N GLY A 116 15.86 -4.92 -14.23
CA GLY A 116 14.83 -4.36 -13.34
C GLY A 116 13.39 -4.72 -13.72
N ILE A 117 12.42 -4.11 -13.04
CA ILE A 117 10.99 -4.39 -13.24
C ILE A 117 10.53 -3.74 -14.56
N CYS A 118 9.94 -4.55 -15.45
CA CYS A 118 9.42 -4.08 -16.74
C CYS A 118 8.05 -4.73 -17.04
N PRO A 119 6.95 -3.96 -17.06
CA PRO A 119 5.61 -4.49 -17.35
C PRO A 119 5.48 -5.10 -18.75
N VAL A 120 6.05 -4.45 -19.77
CA VAL A 120 6.04 -4.93 -21.16
C VAL A 120 6.71 -6.29 -21.26
N ARG A 121 7.89 -6.43 -20.64
CA ARG A 121 8.60 -7.70 -20.57
C ARG A 121 7.76 -8.75 -19.86
N ARG A 122 7.24 -8.43 -18.67
CA ARG A 122 6.40 -9.35 -17.89
C ARG A 122 5.20 -9.84 -18.68
N GLU A 123 4.54 -8.95 -19.42
CA GLU A 123 3.41 -9.28 -20.31
C GLU A 123 3.84 -10.26 -21.41
N LEU A 124 4.87 -9.93 -22.18
CA LEU A 124 5.34 -10.77 -23.30
C LEU A 124 5.83 -12.16 -22.84
N TYR A 125 6.57 -12.23 -21.73
CA TYR A 125 6.98 -13.52 -21.15
C TYR A 125 5.79 -14.31 -20.62
N SER A 126 4.75 -13.66 -20.10
CA SER A 126 3.52 -14.35 -19.68
C SER A 126 2.80 -14.96 -20.87
N GLN A 127 2.67 -14.21 -21.98
CA GLN A 127 2.08 -14.72 -23.22
C GLN A 127 2.89 -15.88 -23.82
N CYS A 128 4.22 -15.74 -23.85
CA CYS A 128 5.12 -16.81 -24.32
C CYS A 128 4.98 -18.07 -23.45
N PHE A 129 4.93 -17.92 -22.12
CA PHE A 129 4.75 -19.05 -21.23
C PHE A 129 3.39 -19.74 -21.38
N ASP A 130 2.33 -18.96 -21.66
CA ASP A 130 1.02 -19.50 -21.98
C ASP A 130 1.05 -20.29 -23.31
N GLU A 131 1.80 -19.83 -24.33
CA GLU A 131 2.04 -20.60 -25.56
C GLU A 131 2.84 -21.89 -25.30
N LEU A 132 3.86 -21.84 -24.43
CA LEU A 132 4.59 -23.06 -24.03
C LEU A 132 3.67 -24.06 -23.30
N ILE A 133 2.78 -23.58 -22.42
CA ILE A 133 1.77 -24.42 -21.77
C ILE A 133 0.85 -25.04 -22.82
N ARG A 134 0.37 -24.28 -23.82
CA ARG A 134 -0.43 -24.81 -24.93
C ARG A 134 0.30 -25.94 -25.65
N GLN A 135 1.53 -25.69 -26.09
CA GLN A 135 2.34 -26.67 -26.84
C GLN A 135 2.62 -27.95 -26.02
N VAL A 136 3.00 -27.79 -24.75
CA VAL A 136 3.28 -28.93 -23.86
C VAL A 136 2.00 -29.71 -23.55
N THR A 137 0.85 -29.05 -23.37
CA THR A 137 -0.44 -29.70 -23.13
C THR A 137 -0.86 -30.57 -24.32
N ILE A 138 -0.68 -30.09 -25.55
CA ILE A 138 -0.98 -30.86 -26.76
C ILE A 138 -0.09 -32.11 -26.86
N ASN A 139 1.17 -32.02 -26.43
CA ASN A 139 2.07 -33.17 -26.41
C ASN A 139 1.77 -34.14 -25.26
N CYS A 140 1.46 -33.63 -24.07
CA CYS A 140 1.16 -34.37 -22.85
C CYS A 140 0.42 -33.47 -21.86
N ALA A 141 -0.87 -33.74 -21.67
CA ALA A 141 -1.77 -32.89 -20.91
C ALA A 141 -1.33 -32.74 -19.44
N GLU A 142 -0.85 -33.82 -18.81
CA GLU A 142 -0.42 -33.84 -17.42
C GLU A 142 0.78 -32.90 -17.18
N ARG A 143 1.71 -32.85 -18.13
CA ARG A 143 2.85 -31.91 -18.08
C ARG A 143 2.39 -30.46 -18.24
N GLY A 144 1.43 -30.23 -19.13
CA GLY A 144 0.81 -28.91 -19.31
C GLY A 144 0.12 -28.42 -18.04
N LEU A 145 -0.66 -29.29 -17.38
CA LEU A 145 -1.31 -29.01 -16.11
C LEU A 145 -0.32 -28.77 -14.97
N LEU A 146 0.83 -29.44 -14.97
CA LEU A 146 1.89 -29.16 -14.00
C LEU A 146 2.50 -27.76 -14.21
N LEU A 147 2.80 -27.38 -15.47
CA LEU A 147 3.31 -26.04 -15.79
C LEU A 147 2.30 -24.94 -15.42
N LEU A 148 1.01 -25.19 -15.63
CA LEU A 148 -0.06 -24.29 -15.19
C LEU A 148 0.00 -24.02 -13.68
N ARG A 149 0.15 -25.07 -12.86
CA ARG A 149 0.25 -24.91 -11.40
C ARG A 149 1.47 -24.09 -11.00
N VAL A 150 2.63 -24.37 -11.60
CA VAL A 150 3.86 -23.61 -11.37
C VAL A 150 3.68 -22.14 -11.76
N ARG A 151 3.02 -21.86 -12.89
CA ARG A 151 2.68 -20.49 -13.33
C ARG A 151 1.88 -19.76 -12.28
N ASP A 152 0.80 -20.40 -11.80
CA ASP A 152 -0.16 -19.77 -10.91
C ASP A 152 0.44 -19.56 -9.51
N GLU A 153 1.26 -20.50 -9.02
CA GLU A 153 2.05 -20.35 -7.79
C GLU A 153 3.02 -19.16 -7.86
N ILE A 154 3.76 -19.01 -8.96
CA ILE A 154 4.68 -17.88 -9.17
C ILE A 154 3.89 -16.56 -9.27
N ARG A 155 2.73 -16.55 -9.93
CA ARG A 155 1.84 -15.37 -10.00
C ARG A 155 1.36 -14.96 -8.60
N MET A 156 0.91 -15.91 -7.79
CA MET A 156 0.51 -15.67 -6.40
C MET A 156 1.67 -15.13 -5.55
N THR A 157 2.86 -15.73 -5.69
CA THR A 157 4.07 -15.30 -4.96
C THR A 157 4.45 -13.86 -5.30
N ILE A 158 4.41 -13.50 -6.59
CA ILE A 158 4.69 -12.12 -7.03
C ILE A 158 3.64 -11.15 -6.49
N ALA A 159 2.35 -11.51 -6.51
CA ALA A 159 1.27 -10.67 -5.97
C ALA A 159 1.43 -10.44 -4.45
N ALA A 160 1.86 -11.46 -3.71
CA ALA A 160 2.18 -11.33 -2.29
C ALA A 160 3.36 -10.36 -2.05
N TYR A 161 4.43 -10.49 -2.84
CA TYR A 161 5.56 -9.55 -2.75
C TYR A 161 5.18 -8.12 -3.14
N GLN A 162 4.32 -7.92 -4.14
CA GLN A 162 3.80 -6.61 -4.51
C GLN A 162 3.03 -5.98 -3.34
N THR A 163 2.09 -6.72 -2.75
CA THR A 163 1.32 -6.26 -1.57
C THR A 163 2.24 -5.89 -0.40
N LEU A 164 3.26 -6.70 -0.13
CA LEU A 164 4.23 -6.45 0.94
C LEU A 164 5.06 -5.19 0.65
N TYR A 165 5.51 -5.00 -0.59
CA TYR A 165 6.27 -3.84 -1.01
C TYR A 165 5.44 -2.55 -0.89
N GLU A 166 4.21 -2.55 -1.40
CA GLU A 166 3.28 -1.43 -1.29
C GLU A 166 3.02 -1.05 0.18
N SER A 167 2.81 -2.06 1.03
CA SER A 167 2.63 -1.87 2.48
C SER A 167 3.88 -1.26 3.14
N SER A 168 5.06 -1.70 2.72
CA SER A 168 6.35 -1.22 3.25
C SER A 168 6.61 0.24 2.86
N VAL A 169 6.33 0.60 1.61
CA VAL A 169 6.43 1.98 1.12
C VAL A 169 5.45 2.89 1.88
N ALA A 170 4.20 2.46 2.02
CA ALA A 170 3.19 3.21 2.76
C ALA A 170 3.54 3.38 4.25
N PHE A 171 4.15 2.37 4.87
CA PHE A 171 4.69 2.50 6.23
C PHE A 171 5.81 3.55 6.31
N GLY A 172 6.78 3.50 5.40
CA GLY A 172 7.88 4.47 5.34
C GLY A 172 7.39 5.91 5.18
N MET A 173 6.45 6.14 4.25
CA MET A 173 5.84 7.46 4.05
C MET A 173 5.11 7.98 5.30
N ARG A 174 4.32 7.12 5.97
CA ARG A 174 3.64 7.50 7.22
C ARG A 174 4.63 7.89 8.32
N LYS A 175 5.74 7.15 8.45
CA LYS A 175 6.76 7.45 9.46
C LYS A 175 7.53 8.74 9.16
N ALA A 176 7.84 8.99 7.89
CA ALA A 176 8.42 10.27 7.48
C ALA A 176 7.49 11.45 7.80
N LEU A 177 6.20 11.34 7.45
CA LEU A 177 5.22 12.38 7.74
C LEU A 177 5.03 12.60 9.25
N GLN A 178 4.99 11.52 10.04
CA GLN A 178 4.90 11.59 11.50
C GLN A 178 6.11 12.32 12.12
N ALA A 179 7.31 12.09 11.58
CA ALA A 179 8.52 12.77 12.04
C ALA A 179 8.49 14.27 11.70
N GLU A 180 8.07 14.64 10.49
CA GLU A 180 7.92 16.05 10.09
C GLU A 180 6.89 16.78 10.94
N GLN A 181 5.73 16.17 11.19
CA GLN A 181 4.72 16.75 12.08
C GLN A 181 5.28 16.95 13.50
N GLY A 182 5.93 15.92 14.06
CA GLY A 182 6.52 16.01 15.39
C GLY A 182 7.58 17.10 15.49
N LYS A 183 8.39 17.29 14.45
CA LYS A 183 9.36 18.39 14.37
C LYS A 183 8.66 19.75 14.38
N SER A 184 7.65 19.95 13.51
CA SER A 184 6.88 21.20 13.46
C SER A 184 6.22 21.54 14.79
N ASP A 185 5.68 20.55 15.50
CA ASP A 185 5.05 20.75 16.81
C ASP A 185 6.09 21.19 17.86
N MET A 186 7.28 20.58 17.84
CA MET A 186 8.38 20.96 18.74
C MET A 186 8.91 22.37 18.43
N GLU A 187 9.09 22.73 17.17
CA GLU A 187 9.52 24.08 16.76
C GLU A 187 8.53 25.15 17.23
N LYS A 188 7.23 24.88 17.10
CA LYS A 188 6.19 25.76 17.64
C LYS A 188 6.30 25.90 19.16
N ARG A 189 6.47 24.78 19.88
CA ARG A 189 6.62 24.81 21.34
C ARG A 189 7.86 25.57 21.80
N ILE A 190 8.97 25.45 21.08
CA ILE A 190 10.19 26.23 21.32
C ILE A 190 9.89 27.72 21.16
N SER A 191 9.26 28.12 20.06
CA SER A 191 8.91 29.53 19.81
C SER A 191 8.01 30.11 20.91
N ASP A 192 6.99 29.35 21.33
CA ASP A 192 6.08 29.77 22.40
C ASP A 192 6.84 29.95 23.73
N LEU A 193 7.72 29.01 24.09
CA LEU A 193 8.52 29.07 25.31
C LEU A 193 9.56 30.20 25.28
N GLU A 194 10.15 30.48 24.12
CA GLU A 194 11.07 31.61 23.95
C GLU A 194 10.35 32.96 24.12
N ASN A 195 9.11 33.07 23.63
CA ASN A 195 8.28 34.25 23.85
C ASN A 195 7.95 34.42 25.34
N GLU A 196 7.49 33.34 26.00
CA GLU A 196 7.16 33.36 27.42
C GLU A 196 8.38 33.72 28.29
N LYS A 197 9.55 33.14 27.98
CA LYS A 197 10.80 33.47 28.67
C LYS A 197 11.12 34.96 28.55
N ARG A 198 11.03 35.53 27.35
CA ARG A 198 11.30 36.97 27.13
C ARG A 198 10.33 37.86 27.91
N ASP A 199 9.05 37.49 27.94
CA ASP A 199 8.03 38.22 28.69
C ASP A 199 8.26 38.15 30.20
N LEU A 200 8.63 36.98 30.73
CA LEU A 200 8.97 36.81 32.14
C LEU A 200 10.25 37.57 32.51
N GLU A 201 11.28 37.56 31.67
CA GLU A 201 12.50 38.34 31.88
C GLU A 201 12.20 39.85 31.91
N ARG A 202 11.31 40.34 31.03
CA ARG A 202 10.85 41.73 31.06
C ARG A 202 10.14 42.05 32.38
N GLN A 203 9.21 41.19 32.82
CA GLN A 203 8.48 41.38 34.08
C GLN A 203 9.41 41.38 35.29
N VAL A 204 10.39 40.47 35.33
CA VAL A 204 11.40 40.43 36.40
C VAL A 204 12.19 41.74 36.45
N ASN A 205 12.65 42.24 35.30
CA ASN A 205 13.40 43.50 35.24
C ASN A 205 12.55 44.70 35.67
N GLU A 206 11.27 44.74 35.25
CA GLU A 206 10.35 45.79 35.66
C GLU A 206 10.10 45.79 37.17
N GLN A 207 9.88 44.62 37.77
CA GLN A 207 9.68 44.49 39.22
C GLN A 207 10.95 44.82 40.01
N LYS A 208 12.14 44.39 39.54
CA LYS A 208 13.42 44.78 40.13
C LYS A 208 13.59 46.30 40.16
N ALA A 209 13.35 46.97 39.03
CA ALA A 209 13.43 48.42 38.95
C ALA A 209 12.44 49.12 39.90
N LYS A 210 11.21 48.59 40.05
CA LYS A 210 10.23 49.10 41.02
C LYS A 210 10.71 48.92 42.46
N CYS A 211 11.24 47.76 42.81
CA CYS A 211 11.78 47.50 44.14
C CYS A 211 12.95 48.44 44.48
N GLU A 212 13.92 48.58 43.57
CA GLU A 212 15.06 49.49 43.74
C GLU A 212 14.62 50.95 43.91
N ALA A 213 13.63 51.40 43.15
CA ALA A 213 13.08 52.75 43.28
C ALA A 213 12.38 52.97 44.63
N ILE A 214 11.61 51.99 45.11
CA ILE A 214 10.95 52.04 46.43
C ILE A 214 12.00 52.05 47.55
N GLU A 215 12.99 51.15 47.48
CA GLU A 215 14.06 51.05 48.47
C GLU A 215 14.83 52.36 48.57
N LYS A 216 15.23 52.94 47.43
CA LYS A 216 15.90 54.25 47.41
C LYS A 216 15.05 55.34 48.04
N ARG A 217 13.76 55.43 47.69
CA ARG A 217 12.83 56.43 48.23
C ARG A 217 12.64 56.31 49.73
N GLU A 218 12.46 55.09 50.24
CA GLU A 218 12.29 54.85 51.68
C GLU A 218 13.60 55.11 52.44
N THR A 219 14.75 54.79 51.85
CA THR A 219 16.06 55.09 52.45
C THR A 219 16.29 56.60 52.57
N GLU A 220 16.00 57.36 51.50
CA GLU A 220 16.09 58.82 51.50
C GLU A 220 15.12 59.44 52.52
N ARG A 221 13.87 58.95 52.57
CA ARG A 221 12.87 59.41 53.56
C ARG A 221 13.34 59.16 54.99
N ARG A 222 13.86 57.97 55.28
CA ARG A 222 14.39 57.60 56.59
C ARG A 222 15.56 58.50 57.00
N GLN A 223 16.49 58.77 56.08
CA GLN A 223 17.61 59.70 56.33
C GLN A 223 17.14 61.13 56.63
N VAL A 224 16.09 61.61 55.95
CA VAL A 224 15.52 62.93 56.21
C VAL A 224 14.83 62.99 57.57
N GLU A 225 14.03 61.97 57.91
CA GLU A 225 13.37 61.87 59.22
C GLU A 225 14.41 61.78 60.36
N GLU A 226 15.45 60.97 60.19
CA GLU A 226 16.53 60.81 61.17
C GLU A 226 17.34 62.10 61.38
N LYS A 227 17.63 62.85 60.31
CA LYS A 227 18.25 64.18 60.40
C LYS A 227 17.37 65.15 61.17
N LYS A 228 16.08 65.27 60.82
CA LYS A 228 15.13 66.15 61.52
C LYS A 228 15.04 65.80 63.00
N HIS A 229 14.92 64.51 63.33
CA HIS A 229 14.85 64.06 64.70
C HIS A 229 16.14 64.35 65.48
N THR A 230 17.30 64.17 64.84
CA THR A 230 18.60 64.50 65.44
C THR A 230 18.73 66.00 65.71
N GLU A 231 18.33 66.86 64.77
CA GLU A 231 18.30 68.31 64.92
C GLU A 231 17.37 68.74 66.07
N GLU A 232 16.19 68.13 66.16
CA GLU A 232 15.20 68.40 67.22
C GLU A 232 15.71 67.96 68.60
N ILE A 233 16.34 66.78 68.71
CA ILE A 233 17.03 66.35 69.94
C ILE A 233 18.13 67.34 70.32
N GLN A 234 18.95 67.80 69.37
CA GLN A 234 20.01 68.76 69.64
C GLN A 234 19.45 70.10 70.12
N PHE A 235 18.38 70.59 69.49
CA PHE A 235 17.68 71.80 69.91
C PHE A 235 17.12 71.69 71.32
N LEU A 236 16.41 70.59 71.62
CA LEU A 236 15.87 70.32 72.96
C LEU A 236 16.98 70.19 74.00
N LYS A 237 18.10 69.52 73.69
CA LYS A 237 19.27 69.44 74.58
C LYS A 237 19.82 70.82 74.91
N ARG A 238 20.03 71.68 73.91
CA ARG A 238 20.52 73.06 74.12
C ARG A 238 19.55 73.87 74.99
N THR A 239 18.25 73.76 74.71
CA THR A 239 17.19 74.46 75.47
C THR A 239 17.14 73.98 76.92
N ASN A 240 17.18 72.67 77.15
CA ASN A 240 17.21 72.08 78.49
C ASN A 240 18.45 72.54 79.27
N GLN A 241 19.61 72.61 78.60
CA GLN A 241 20.86 73.09 79.18
C GLN A 241 20.78 74.59 79.57
N GLN A 242 20.18 75.43 78.73
CA GLN A 242 19.91 76.84 79.04
C GLN A 242 18.94 76.99 80.22
N LEU A 243 17.83 76.25 80.22
CA LEU A 243 16.84 76.28 81.32
C LEU A 243 17.46 75.81 82.64
N LYS A 244 18.30 74.77 82.60
CA LYS A 244 19.04 74.28 83.76
C LYS A 244 20.00 75.35 84.30
N ALA A 245 20.75 76.03 83.43
CA ALA A 245 21.62 77.14 83.82
C ALA A 245 20.84 78.33 84.41
N GLN A 246 19.66 78.65 83.87
CA GLN A 246 18.78 79.69 84.43
C GLN A 246 18.26 79.31 85.82
N LEU A 247 17.82 78.06 86.01
CA LEU A 247 17.38 77.55 87.31
C LEU A 247 18.52 77.54 88.34
N GLU A 248 19.72 77.08 87.94
CA GLU A 248 20.92 77.15 88.79
C GLU A 248 21.26 78.60 89.15
N GLY A 249 21.08 79.56 88.25
CA GLY A 249 21.25 80.99 88.53
C GLY A 249 20.19 81.60 89.48
N ILE A 250 18.98 81.04 89.51
CA ILE A 250 17.89 81.45 90.43
C ILE A 250 18.07 80.81 91.82
N ILE A 251 18.59 79.58 91.88
CA ILE A 251 18.76 78.79 93.11
C ILE A 251 20.13 79.07 93.77
N ALA A 252 21.13 79.51 93.01
CA ALA A 252 22.42 79.90 93.57
C ALA A 252 22.26 81.08 94.55
N PRO A 253 22.75 80.95 95.80
CA PRO A 253 22.59 81.99 96.80
C PRO A 253 23.32 83.26 96.36
N LYS A 254 22.62 84.41 96.39
CA LYS A 254 23.28 85.72 96.29
C LYS A 254 24.25 85.84 97.46
N LYS A 255 25.53 86.10 97.15
CA LYS A 255 26.55 86.54 98.11
C LYS A 255 26.09 87.78 98.86
#